data_AF-A0A7S0PUU1-F1
#
_entry.id   AF-A0A7S0PUU1-F1
#
_cell.length_a   1.000
_cell.length_b   1.000
_cell.length_c   1.000
_cell.angle_alpha   90.00
_cell.angle_beta   90.00
_cell.angle_gamma   90.00
#
_symmetry.space_group_name_H-M   'P 1'
#
loop_
_entity.id
_entity.type
_entity.pdbx_description
1 polymer ?
#
loop_
_entity_poly.entity_id
_entity_poly.type
_entity_poly.pdbx_seq_one_letter_code
_entity_poly.pdbx_strand_id
1 'polypeptide(L)'
;MEMDPEFLNVDGEHMHDQSVTSFGIWEERPVNLDLLKEWMSNHVLPNRGKQLYRMKGVLAIEGEESKFVYQAVHMLNIGGFTEPWGADLRVSKVTFIGKLLDKQELQQGFESCIHSVENVATRLARCGFTNLRFAVGDHVECCLGSDWVKGIIVKLGYWAGRSMCPYQVKIDDGTLIYAPHDTDPFIRIDRVLMPDWEAPVLATAATPAPTPGFAAW
;
A
#
# COMPACT_ATOMS: atom_id res chain seq x y z
N MET A 1 -17.82 38.85 -37.16
CA MET A 1 -16.85 37.76 -37.07
C MET A 1 -17.33 36.68 -38.02
N GLU A 2 -16.70 36.57 -39.19
CA GLU A 2 -16.91 35.43 -40.08
C GLU A 2 -16.07 34.26 -39.55
N MET A 3 -16.71 33.12 -39.35
CA MET A 3 -16.03 31.87 -39.02
C MET A 3 -15.28 31.40 -40.26
N ASP A 4 -13.99 31.12 -40.11
CA ASP A 4 -13.15 30.59 -41.16
C ASP A 4 -13.72 29.23 -41.64
N PRO A 5 -14.12 29.10 -42.92
CA PRO A 5 -14.69 27.87 -43.46
C PRO A 5 -13.70 26.68 -43.45
N GLU A 6 -12.40 26.92 -43.25
CA GLU A 6 -11.40 25.86 -43.05
C GLU A 6 -11.50 25.14 -41.69
N PHE A 7 -12.20 25.72 -40.70
CA PHE A 7 -12.26 25.17 -39.34
C PHE A 7 -12.95 23.78 -39.25
N LEU A 8 -13.77 23.42 -40.25
CA LEU A 8 -14.48 22.14 -40.34
C LEU A 8 -13.98 21.25 -41.49
N ASN A 9 -12.80 21.53 -42.05
CA ASN A 9 -12.25 20.74 -43.15
C ASN A 9 -11.88 19.32 -42.67
N VAL A 10 -12.79 18.37 -42.87
CA VAL A 10 -12.66 16.94 -42.53
C VAL A 10 -11.86 16.14 -43.58
N ASP A 11 -11.48 16.77 -44.68
CA ASP A 11 -10.69 16.18 -45.78
C ASP A 11 -9.19 16.50 -45.69
N GLY A 12 -8.77 17.27 -44.68
CA GLY A 12 -7.36 17.37 -44.33
C GLY A 12 -6.87 15.99 -43.94
N GLU A 13 -5.92 15.42 -44.70
CA GLU A 13 -5.31 14.12 -44.39
C GLU A 13 -4.94 14.09 -42.90
N HIS A 14 -5.73 13.36 -42.12
CA HIS A 14 -5.46 13.07 -40.72
C HIS A 14 -4.22 12.18 -40.68
N MET A 15 -3.04 12.77 -40.88
CA MET A 15 -1.78 12.11 -40.63
C MET A 15 -1.70 11.84 -39.13
N HIS A 16 -2.16 10.66 -38.74
CA HIS A 16 -1.79 10.10 -37.45
C HIS A 16 -0.27 10.05 -37.42
N ASP A 17 0.35 10.88 -36.60
CA ASP A 17 1.73 10.69 -36.22
C ASP A 17 1.81 9.28 -35.59
N GLN A 18 2.28 8.31 -36.37
CA GLN A 18 2.31 6.89 -35.99
C GLN A 18 3.17 6.63 -34.74
N SER A 19 3.95 7.61 -34.31
CA SER A 19 4.72 7.53 -33.07
C SER A 19 3.89 7.79 -31.81
N VAL A 20 2.66 8.31 -31.95
CA VAL A 20 1.69 8.46 -30.85
C VAL A 20 0.96 7.15 -30.66
N THR A 21 1.12 6.55 -29.49
CA THR A 21 0.51 5.29 -29.11
C THR A 21 -0.39 5.46 -27.89
N SER A 22 -1.30 4.51 -27.71
CA SER A 22 -2.04 4.36 -26.46
C SER A 22 -2.01 2.91 -26.01
N PHE A 23 -1.99 2.70 -24.71
CA PHE A 23 -2.12 1.38 -24.12
C PHE A 23 -2.81 1.47 -22.76
N GLY A 24 -3.46 0.37 -22.37
CA GLY A 24 -4.16 0.25 -21.10
C GLY A 24 -3.58 -0.84 -20.22
N ILE A 25 -3.68 -0.64 -18.92
CA ILE A 25 -3.35 -1.61 -17.86
C ILE A 25 -4.62 -1.94 -17.11
N TRP A 26 -4.82 -3.24 -16.86
CA TRP A 26 -5.96 -3.79 -16.12
C TRP A 26 -5.42 -4.63 -14.98
N GLU A 27 -5.84 -4.34 -13.76
CA GLU A 27 -5.38 -5.03 -12.57
C GLU A 27 -6.51 -5.23 -11.57
N GLU A 28 -6.69 -6.47 -11.11
CA GLU A 28 -7.73 -6.84 -10.14
C GLU A 28 -7.28 -6.61 -8.71
N ARG A 29 -5.97 -6.62 -8.46
CA ARG A 29 -5.40 -6.33 -7.14
C ARG A 29 -5.49 -4.83 -6.81
N PRO A 30 -5.72 -4.49 -5.55
CA PRO A 30 -5.80 -3.09 -5.14
C PRO A 30 -4.44 -2.40 -5.29
N VAL A 31 -4.47 -1.11 -5.62
CA VAL A 31 -3.30 -0.24 -5.80
C VAL A 31 -3.07 0.57 -4.53
N ASN A 32 -1.81 0.71 -4.14
CA ASN A 32 -1.40 1.62 -3.09
C ASN A 32 -1.31 3.05 -3.65
N LEU A 33 -2.19 3.93 -3.16
CA LEU A 33 -2.29 5.29 -3.67
C LEU A 33 -1.02 6.12 -3.45
N ASP A 34 -0.32 5.91 -2.35
CA ASP A 34 0.86 6.70 -2.02
C ASP A 34 2.08 6.27 -2.82
N LEU A 35 2.25 4.97 -3.08
CA LEU A 35 3.26 4.47 -4.03
C LEU A 35 2.97 4.98 -5.45
N LEU A 36 1.71 4.98 -5.87
CA LEU A 36 1.31 5.54 -7.16
C LEU A 36 1.65 7.03 -7.28
N LYS A 37 1.31 7.84 -6.27
CA LYS A 37 1.61 9.28 -6.27
C LYS A 37 3.11 9.54 -6.34
N GLU A 38 3.90 8.76 -5.60
CA GLU A 38 5.35 8.86 -5.59
C GLU A 38 5.94 8.44 -6.93
N TRP A 39 5.53 7.29 -7.47
CA TRP A 39 5.94 6.82 -8.80
C TRP A 39 5.66 7.87 -9.87
N MET A 40 4.45 8.44 -9.86
CA MET A 40 4.08 9.51 -10.79
C MET A 40 4.98 10.74 -10.64
N SER A 41 5.23 11.20 -9.41
CA SER A 41 5.94 12.46 -9.14
C SER A 41 7.45 12.34 -9.33
N ASN A 42 8.04 11.20 -8.96
CA ASN A 42 9.49 11.00 -8.94
C ASN A 42 10.01 10.35 -10.21
N HIS A 43 9.18 9.56 -10.92
CA HIS A 43 9.60 8.81 -12.10
C HIS A 43 8.87 9.25 -13.37
N VAL A 44 7.53 9.18 -13.41
CA VAL A 44 6.80 9.38 -14.66
C VAL A 44 6.86 10.83 -15.14
N LEU A 45 6.47 11.79 -14.30
CA LEU A 45 6.40 13.20 -14.70
C LEU A 45 7.78 13.77 -15.08
N PRO A 46 8.87 13.55 -14.31
CA PRO A 46 10.19 14.10 -14.65
C PRO A 46 10.79 13.49 -15.92
N ASN A 47 10.63 12.18 -16.13
CA ASN A 47 11.32 11.45 -17.21
C ASN A 47 10.48 11.29 -18.48
N ARG A 48 9.15 11.29 -18.35
CA ARG A 48 8.21 11.00 -19.44
C ARG A 48 7.13 12.08 -19.63
N GLY A 49 7.06 13.12 -18.80
CA GLY A 49 5.99 14.14 -18.88
C GLY A 49 5.87 14.87 -20.23
N LYS A 50 6.96 14.99 -21.00
CA LYS A 50 6.94 15.55 -22.37
C LYS A 50 6.34 14.59 -23.41
N GLN A 51 6.49 13.30 -23.17
CA GLN A 51 6.04 12.21 -24.06
C GLN A 51 4.63 11.76 -23.68
N LEU A 52 4.25 11.88 -22.41
CA LEU A 52 2.93 11.56 -21.90
C LEU A 52 1.96 12.72 -22.15
N TYR A 53 1.03 12.52 -23.08
CA TYR A 53 0.03 13.52 -23.42
C TYR A 53 -1.18 13.43 -22.49
N ARG A 54 -1.59 12.20 -22.17
CA ARG A 54 -2.73 11.97 -21.29
C ARG A 54 -2.58 10.65 -20.54
N MET A 55 -2.96 10.67 -19.28
CA MET A 55 -3.22 9.49 -18.48
C MET A 55 -4.59 9.62 -17.83
N LYS A 56 -5.39 8.56 -17.88
CA LYS A 56 -6.64 8.48 -17.12
C LYS A 56 -6.73 7.14 -16.44
N GLY A 57 -7.19 7.13 -15.20
CA GLY A 57 -7.36 5.90 -14.46
C GLY A 57 -8.58 5.91 -13.56
N VAL A 58 -9.19 4.74 -13.41
CA VAL A 58 -10.11 4.43 -12.32
C VAL A 58 -9.43 3.32 -11.53
N LEU A 59 -9.09 3.59 -10.28
CA LEU A 59 -8.23 2.73 -9.48
C LEU A 59 -9.00 2.15 -8.30
N ALA A 60 -8.84 0.85 -8.08
CA ALA A 60 -9.23 0.17 -6.86
C ALA A 60 -8.14 0.43 -5.82
N ILE A 61 -8.36 1.40 -4.93
CA ILE A 61 -7.40 1.71 -3.88
C ILE A 61 -7.58 0.75 -2.71
N GLU A 62 -6.46 0.31 -2.16
CA GLU A 62 -6.46 -0.57 -1.02
C GLU A 62 -7.12 0.07 0.21
N GLY A 63 -7.95 -0.69 0.92
CA GLY A 63 -8.68 -0.21 2.09
C GLY A 63 -9.85 0.73 1.79
N GLU A 64 -10.06 1.12 0.52
CA GLU A 64 -11.02 2.17 0.14
C GLU A 64 -12.16 1.66 -0.73
N GLU A 65 -13.39 1.76 -0.23
CA GLU A 65 -14.61 1.31 -0.92
C GLU A 65 -15.06 2.23 -2.07
N SER A 66 -14.43 3.41 -2.20
CA SER A 66 -14.65 4.35 -3.29
C SER A 66 -13.70 4.15 -4.46
N LYS A 67 -14.19 4.45 -5.66
CA LYS A 67 -13.34 4.56 -6.85
C LYS A 67 -12.41 5.75 -6.68
N PHE A 68 -11.14 5.59 -7.02
CA PHE A 68 -10.22 6.72 -7.15
C PHE A 68 -10.05 7.04 -8.63
N VAL A 69 -10.58 8.18 -9.05
CA VAL A 69 -10.45 8.64 -10.43
C VAL A 69 -9.25 9.56 -10.52
N TYR A 70 -8.39 9.27 -11.48
CA TYR A 70 -7.15 9.96 -11.71
C TYR A 70 -7.10 10.48 -13.16
N GLN A 71 -6.61 11.70 -13.33
CA GLN A 71 -6.28 12.26 -14.63
C GLN A 71 -4.95 13.02 -14.57
N ALA A 72 -4.09 12.77 -15.56
CA ALA A 72 -2.92 13.60 -15.81
C ALA A 72 -2.85 14.06 -17.27
N VAL A 73 -2.49 15.32 -17.44
CA VAL A 73 -2.26 15.96 -18.74
C VAL A 73 -0.94 16.71 -18.62
N HIS A 74 0.08 16.27 -19.36
CA HIS A 74 1.45 16.75 -19.24
C HIS A 74 1.95 16.70 -17.78
N MET A 75 2.16 17.86 -17.14
CA MET A 75 2.66 17.96 -15.76
C MET A 75 1.54 18.13 -14.73
N LEU A 76 0.29 18.30 -15.18
CA LEU A 76 -0.86 18.45 -14.29
C LEU A 76 -1.37 17.07 -13.91
N ASN A 77 -1.49 16.83 -12.62
CA ASN A 77 -1.99 15.59 -12.05
C ASN A 77 -3.12 15.93 -11.06
N ILE A 78 -4.33 15.45 -11.33
CA ILE A 78 -5.50 15.61 -10.47
C ILE A 78 -6.10 14.24 -10.21
N GLY A 79 -6.32 13.91 -8.94
CA GLY A 79 -7.00 12.68 -8.56
C GLY A 79 -7.88 12.89 -7.33
N GLY A 80 -8.96 12.12 -7.24
CA GLY A 80 -9.89 12.18 -6.12
C GLY A 80 -10.74 10.93 -6.02
N PHE A 81 -11.26 10.68 -4.82
CA PHE A 81 -12.27 9.65 -4.60
C PHE A 81 -13.62 10.13 -5.13
N THR A 82 -14.34 9.22 -5.77
CA THR A 82 -15.67 9.48 -6.32
C THR A 82 -16.68 8.52 -5.67
N GLU A 83 -17.65 8.02 -6.43
CA GLU A 83 -18.66 7.10 -5.97
C GLU A 83 -18.08 5.77 -5.43
N PRO A 84 -18.79 5.11 -4.49
CA PRO A 84 -18.45 3.75 -4.07
C PRO A 84 -18.52 2.76 -5.24
N TRP A 85 -17.79 1.65 -5.12
CA TRP A 85 -17.86 0.56 -6.10
C TRP A 85 -19.24 -0.10 -6.19
N GLY A 86 -20.00 -0.17 -5.09
CA GLY A 86 -21.32 -0.78 -5.08
C GLY A 86 -21.27 -2.24 -5.52
N ALA A 87 -21.99 -2.58 -6.59
CA ALA A 87 -21.98 -3.93 -7.19
C ALA A 87 -20.94 -4.09 -8.33
N ASP A 88 -20.21 -3.03 -8.68
CA ASP A 88 -19.20 -3.07 -9.74
C ASP A 88 -17.96 -3.88 -9.30
N LEU A 89 -17.31 -4.53 -10.27
CA LEU A 89 -16.03 -5.20 -10.04
C LEU A 89 -14.94 -4.17 -9.67
N ARG A 90 -14.28 -4.38 -8.52
CA ARG A 90 -13.14 -3.59 -8.04
C ARG A 90 -11.88 -3.90 -8.86
N VAL A 91 -11.78 -3.29 -10.04
CA VAL A 91 -10.65 -3.47 -10.96
C VAL A 91 -10.06 -2.12 -11.32
N SER A 92 -8.75 -1.99 -11.17
CA SER A 92 -7.97 -0.84 -11.59
C SER A 92 -7.79 -0.86 -13.10
N LYS A 93 -8.12 0.26 -13.75
CA LYS A 93 -7.94 0.47 -15.18
C LYS A 93 -7.24 1.79 -15.41
N VAL A 94 -6.09 1.77 -16.09
CA VAL A 94 -5.35 2.97 -16.46
C VAL A 94 -5.09 2.96 -17.95
N THR A 95 -5.22 4.11 -18.60
CA THR A 95 -4.88 4.31 -20.02
C THR A 95 -3.85 5.40 -20.15
N PHE A 96 -2.79 5.12 -20.90
CA PHE A 96 -1.72 6.04 -21.25
C PHE A 96 -1.83 6.40 -22.72
N ILE A 97 -1.59 7.67 -23.04
CA ILE A 97 -1.55 8.19 -24.41
C ILE A 97 -0.34 9.09 -24.51
N GLY A 98 0.52 8.86 -25.50
CA GLY A 98 1.75 9.62 -25.65
C GLY A 98 2.59 9.18 -26.83
N LYS A 99 3.74 9.81 -27.00
CA LYS A 99 4.67 9.57 -28.11
C LYS A 99 5.90 8.80 -27.64
N LEU A 100 6.25 7.72 -28.33
CA LEU A 100 7.41 6.87 -28.00
C LEU A 100 7.42 6.38 -26.55
N LEU A 101 6.24 6.06 -26.00
CA LEU A 101 6.13 5.55 -24.64
C LEU A 101 6.72 4.14 -24.54
N ASP A 102 7.57 3.91 -23.55
CA ASP A 102 7.99 2.58 -23.16
C ASP A 102 6.87 1.92 -22.34
N LYS A 103 6.12 1.03 -23.00
CA LYS A 103 5.04 0.28 -22.37
C LYS A 103 5.53 -0.58 -21.21
N GLN A 104 6.70 -1.21 -21.35
CA GLN A 104 7.19 -2.16 -20.36
C GLN A 104 7.62 -1.45 -19.09
N GLU A 105 8.35 -0.33 -19.23
CA GLU A 105 8.75 0.53 -18.11
C GLU A 105 7.51 1.03 -17.33
N LEU A 106 6.51 1.56 -18.04
CA LEU A 106 5.30 2.08 -17.41
C LEU A 106 4.44 0.99 -16.77
N GLN A 107 4.38 -0.19 -17.39
CA GLN A 107 3.72 -1.37 -16.83
C GLN A 107 4.38 -1.80 -15.51
N GLN A 108 5.70 -1.98 -15.51
CA GLN A 108 6.46 -2.37 -14.31
C GLN A 108 6.38 -1.33 -13.20
N GLY A 109 6.44 -0.04 -13.58
CA GLY A 109 6.27 1.06 -12.65
C GLY A 109 4.90 1.03 -11.97
N PHE A 110 3.83 0.84 -12.75
CA PHE A 110 2.49 0.68 -12.19
C PHE A 110 2.37 -0.59 -11.34
N GLU A 111 2.99 -1.70 -11.77
CA GLU A 111 2.97 -2.97 -11.05
C GLU A 111 3.64 -2.88 -9.67
N SER A 112 4.69 -2.07 -9.55
CA SER A 112 5.32 -1.79 -8.26
C SER A 112 4.42 -0.99 -7.29
N CYS A 113 3.29 -0.46 -7.76
CA CYS A 113 2.30 0.21 -6.92
C CYS A 113 1.16 -0.73 -6.49
N ILE A 114 1.09 -1.94 -7.03
CA ILE A 114 0.02 -2.92 -6.73
C ILE A 114 0.28 -3.59 -5.37
N HIS A 115 -0.78 -3.99 -4.69
CA HIS A 115 -0.69 -4.89 -3.55
C HIS A 115 -0.06 -6.23 -3.97
N SER A 116 1.23 -6.38 -3.67
CA SER A 116 2.00 -7.60 -3.78
C SER A 116 2.69 -7.90 -2.44
N VAL A 117 3.04 -9.17 -2.21
CA VAL A 117 3.81 -9.60 -1.04
C VAL A 117 5.15 -8.87 -0.94
N GLU A 118 5.78 -8.58 -2.09
CA GLU A 118 7.07 -7.87 -2.18
C GLU A 118 6.97 -6.41 -1.71
N ASN A 119 5.81 -5.77 -1.90
CA ASN A 119 5.59 -4.38 -1.49
C ASN A 119 5.19 -4.22 -0.01
N VAL A 120 4.94 -5.32 0.71
CA VAL A 120 4.47 -5.28 2.11
C VAL A 120 5.49 -4.60 3.03
N ALA A 121 6.78 -4.90 2.90
CA ALA A 121 7.83 -4.32 3.75
C ALA A 121 7.93 -2.79 3.60
N THR A 122 7.93 -2.29 2.35
CA THR A 122 7.96 -0.85 2.06
C THR A 122 6.76 -0.13 2.66
N ARG A 123 5.57 -0.75 2.61
CA ARG A 123 4.35 -0.16 3.18
C ARG A 123 4.36 -0.12 4.70
N LEU A 124 4.73 -1.22 5.33
CA LEU A 124 4.88 -1.30 6.78
C LEU A 124 5.80 -0.17 7.26
N ALA A 125 6.95 -0.01 6.62
CA ALA A 125 7.90 1.06 6.96
C ALA A 125 7.28 2.46 6.88
N ARG A 126 6.48 2.75 5.85
CA ARG A 126 5.82 4.06 5.67
C ARG A 126 4.76 4.37 6.72
N CYS A 127 4.10 3.35 7.24
CA CYS A 127 3.14 3.51 8.35
C CYS A 127 3.82 3.43 9.73
N GLY A 128 5.14 3.50 9.79
CA GLY A 128 5.90 3.47 11.05
C GLY A 128 6.15 2.06 11.61
N PHE A 129 5.82 1.02 10.85
CA PHE A 129 6.09 -0.37 11.21
C PHE A 129 7.39 -0.83 10.56
N THR A 130 8.53 -0.42 11.11
CA THR A 130 9.83 -0.97 10.77
C THR A 130 10.19 -1.97 11.86
N ASN A 131 10.54 -3.22 11.50
CA ASN A 131 10.89 -4.29 12.45
C ASN A 131 9.71 -4.86 13.27
N LEU A 132 8.73 -5.42 12.56
CA LEU A 132 7.68 -6.23 13.17
C LEU A 132 8.29 -7.42 13.94
N ARG A 133 7.82 -7.64 15.18
CA ARG A 133 8.27 -8.71 16.09
C ARG A 133 7.84 -10.11 15.63
N PHE A 134 6.84 -10.22 14.78
CA PHE A 134 6.26 -11.49 14.36
C PHE A 134 6.09 -11.61 12.84
N ALA A 135 6.10 -12.84 12.35
CA ALA A 135 5.92 -13.21 10.94
C ALA A 135 4.60 -13.97 10.72
N VAL A 136 4.20 -14.10 9.45
CA VAL A 136 3.08 -14.97 9.07
C VAL A 136 3.40 -16.40 9.48
N GLY A 137 2.48 -17.04 10.21
CA GLY A 137 2.63 -18.37 10.78
C GLY A 137 2.99 -18.37 12.27
N ASP A 138 3.41 -17.24 12.84
CA ASP A 138 3.73 -17.18 14.27
C ASP A 138 2.46 -17.30 15.12
N HIS A 139 2.60 -18.04 16.23
CA HIS A 139 1.57 -18.18 17.24
C HIS A 139 1.64 -17.02 18.24
N VAL A 140 0.51 -16.36 18.44
CA VAL A 140 0.40 -15.15 19.25
C VAL A 140 -0.85 -15.18 20.11
N GLU A 141 -0.83 -14.36 21.16
CA GLU A 141 -2.02 -13.98 21.90
C GLU A 141 -2.35 -12.52 21.58
N CYS A 142 -3.62 -12.24 21.29
CA CYS A 142 -4.14 -10.91 21.02
C CYS A 142 -5.11 -10.46 22.11
N CYS A 143 -5.04 -9.20 22.48
CA CYS A 143 -5.94 -8.59 23.47
C CYS A 143 -7.26 -8.15 22.83
N LEU A 144 -8.39 -8.69 23.29
CA LEU A 144 -9.74 -8.22 22.99
C LEU A 144 -10.38 -7.65 24.26
N GLY A 145 -10.20 -6.35 24.48
CA GLY A 145 -10.72 -5.69 25.68
C GLY A 145 -9.99 -6.15 26.94
N SER A 146 -10.62 -7.02 27.72
CA SER A 146 -10.01 -7.61 28.93
C SER A 146 -9.45 -9.02 28.72
N ASP A 147 -9.82 -9.69 27.63
CA ASP A 147 -9.49 -11.09 27.41
C ASP A 147 -8.35 -11.25 26.40
N TRP A 148 -7.57 -12.32 26.56
CA TRP A 148 -6.52 -12.70 25.63
C TRP A 148 -6.94 -13.94 24.86
N VAL A 149 -6.88 -13.86 23.53
CA VAL A 149 -7.22 -14.97 22.64
C VAL A 149 -5.99 -15.42 21.88
N LYS A 150 -5.84 -16.73 21.72
CA LYS A 150 -4.77 -17.35 20.95
C LYS A 150 -5.11 -17.37 19.47
N GLY A 151 -4.08 -17.25 18.64
CA GLY A 151 -4.22 -17.35 17.21
C GLY A 151 -2.88 -17.39 16.48
N ILE A 152 -2.98 -17.41 15.16
CA ILE A 152 -1.85 -17.46 14.22
C ILE A 152 -1.89 -16.23 13.34
N ILE A 153 -0.73 -15.60 13.12
CA ILE A 153 -0.63 -14.50 12.18
C ILE A 153 -0.81 -15.01 10.76
N VAL A 154 -1.78 -14.46 10.04
CA VAL A 154 -2.09 -14.87 8.67
C VAL A 154 -1.70 -13.83 7.63
N LYS A 155 -1.53 -12.57 8.02
CA LYS A 155 -1.16 -11.48 7.10
C LYS A 155 -0.45 -10.35 7.84
N LEU A 156 0.53 -9.74 7.17
CA LEU A 156 1.18 -8.49 7.60
C LEU A 156 0.60 -7.28 6.86
N GLY A 157 0.58 -6.12 7.50
CA GLY A 157 0.14 -4.86 6.89
C GLY A 157 -1.33 -4.91 6.44
N TYR A 158 -2.19 -5.43 7.31
CA TYR A 158 -3.61 -5.59 7.08
C TYR A 158 -4.35 -4.25 7.19
N TRP A 159 -5.28 -3.96 6.29
CA TRP A 159 -6.09 -2.75 6.36
C TRP A 159 -7.43 -3.02 7.05
N ALA A 160 -7.63 -2.41 8.21
CA ALA A 160 -8.92 -2.32 8.90
C ALA A 160 -9.60 -1.01 8.48
N GLY A 161 -10.28 -1.03 7.33
CA GLY A 161 -10.79 0.18 6.70
C GLY A 161 -9.64 1.09 6.27
N ARG A 162 -9.59 2.32 6.82
CA ARG A 162 -8.53 3.31 6.50
C ARG A 162 -7.28 3.20 7.38
N SER A 163 -7.28 2.32 8.37
CA SER A 163 -6.14 2.16 9.28
C SER A 163 -5.40 0.88 8.95
N MET A 164 -4.08 1.00 8.73
CA MET A 164 -3.25 -0.17 8.57
C MET A 164 -2.81 -0.69 9.93
N CYS A 165 -2.98 -1.99 10.11
CA CYS A 165 -2.59 -2.77 11.26
C CYS A 165 -1.39 -3.65 10.90
N PRO A 166 -0.42 -3.84 11.80
CA PRO A 166 0.75 -4.65 11.53
C PRO A 166 0.38 -6.11 11.23
N TYR A 167 -0.64 -6.66 11.89
CA TYR A 167 -0.98 -8.09 11.83
C TYR A 167 -2.48 -8.32 11.67
N GLN A 168 -2.84 -9.27 10.80
CA GLN A 168 -4.11 -9.98 10.85
C GLN A 168 -3.88 -11.35 11.49
N VAL A 169 -4.73 -11.72 12.44
CA VAL A 169 -4.59 -12.93 13.24
C VAL A 169 -5.85 -13.77 13.09
N LYS A 170 -5.68 -15.06 12.82
CA LYS A 170 -6.76 -16.04 12.85
C LYS A 170 -6.74 -16.71 14.21
N ILE A 171 -7.78 -16.49 15.00
CA ILE A 171 -7.88 -17.07 16.35
C ILE A 171 -8.38 -18.52 16.28
N ASP A 172 -8.24 -19.25 17.39
CA ASP A 172 -8.52 -20.69 17.45
C ASP A 172 -9.94 -21.08 17.04
N ASP A 173 -10.93 -20.20 17.26
CA ASP A 173 -12.32 -20.41 16.81
C ASP A 173 -12.54 -20.21 15.30
N GLY A 174 -11.49 -19.77 14.59
CA GLY A 174 -11.47 -19.52 13.15
C GLY A 174 -11.74 -18.06 12.75
N THR A 175 -12.13 -17.19 13.68
CA THR A 175 -12.41 -15.77 13.43
C THR A 175 -11.13 -15.02 13.05
N LEU A 176 -11.26 -14.03 12.17
CA LEU A 176 -10.17 -13.13 11.81
C LEU A 176 -10.28 -11.83 12.62
N ILE A 177 -9.23 -11.53 13.38
CA ILE A 177 -9.04 -10.27 14.10
C ILE A 177 -7.79 -9.57 13.60
N TYR A 178 -7.49 -8.40 14.14
CA TYR A 178 -6.26 -7.66 13.85
C TYR A 178 -5.69 -7.03 15.12
N ALA A 179 -4.37 -6.94 15.19
CA ALA A 179 -3.68 -6.21 16.25
C ALA A 179 -3.37 -4.79 15.73
N PRO A 180 -3.86 -3.71 16.36
CA PRO A 180 -3.70 -2.35 15.85
C PRO A 180 -2.26 -1.84 15.98
N HIS A 181 -1.50 -2.34 16.95
CA HIS A 181 -0.10 -1.98 17.18
C HIS A 181 0.73 -3.22 17.50
N ASP A 182 2.02 -3.17 17.15
CA ASP A 182 2.98 -4.19 17.52
C ASP A 182 3.60 -3.88 18.88
N THR A 183 2.78 -3.95 19.93
CA THR A 183 3.23 -3.74 21.31
C THR A 183 2.56 -4.75 22.24
N ASP A 184 3.21 -5.03 23.37
CA ASP A 184 2.74 -6.01 24.37
C ASP A 184 1.30 -5.81 24.85
N PRO A 185 0.74 -4.58 24.94
CA PRO A 185 -0.67 -4.40 25.29
C PRO A 185 -1.67 -4.95 24.25
N PHE A 186 -1.25 -5.14 22.99
CA PHE A 186 -2.14 -5.59 21.91
C PHE A 186 -1.82 -6.99 21.42
N ILE A 187 -0.54 -7.37 21.40
CA ILE A 187 -0.09 -8.65 20.86
C ILE A 187 1.22 -9.10 21.51
N ARG A 188 1.29 -10.39 21.85
CA ARG A 188 2.47 -11.04 22.42
C ARG A 188 2.62 -12.46 21.88
N ILE A 189 3.83 -13.01 22.01
CA ILE A 189 4.09 -14.39 21.60
C ILE A 189 3.28 -15.38 22.46
N ASP A 190 2.67 -16.38 21.82
CA ASP A 190 2.15 -17.53 22.56
C ASP A 190 3.34 -18.41 22.94
N ARG A 191 3.67 -18.47 24.23
CA ARG A 191 4.84 -19.21 24.74
C ARG A 191 4.66 -20.74 24.73
N VAL A 192 3.54 -21.24 24.22
CA VAL A 192 3.30 -22.68 24.16
C VAL A 192 4.13 -23.28 23.01
N LEU A 193 5.22 -23.95 23.41
CA LEU A 193 6.22 -24.72 22.62
C LEU A 193 7.58 -24.05 22.36
N MET A 194 8.13 -23.32 23.33
CA MET A 194 9.58 -23.48 23.58
C MET A 194 9.72 -24.48 24.72
N PRO A 195 10.28 -25.69 24.51
CA PRO A 195 10.78 -26.45 25.65
C PRO A 195 11.73 -25.53 26.42
N ASP A 196 11.69 -25.57 27.76
CA ASP A 196 12.26 -24.56 28.68
C ASP A 196 13.75 -24.18 28.43
N TRP A 197 14.45 -24.90 27.55
CA TRP A 197 15.85 -24.70 27.20
C TRP A 197 16.12 -23.76 26.00
N GLU A 198 15.11 -23.32 25.24
CA GLU A 198 15.29 -22.37 24.10
C GLU A 198 14.70 -20.96 24.32
N ALA A 199 14.13 -20.66 25.50
CA ALA A 199 13.61 -19.32 25.76
C ALA A 199 14.75 -18.27 25.73
N PRO A 200 14.65 -17.20 24.92
CA PRO A 200 15.65 -16.15 24.91
C PRO A 200 15.68 -15.49 26.29
N VAL A 201 16.87 -15.42 26.89
CA VAL A 201 17.12 -14.73 28.15
C VAL A 201 16.75 -13.27 27.94
N LEU A 202 15.55 -12.88 28.38
CA LEU A 202 15.18 -11.48 28.51
C LEU A 202 16.21 -10.86 29.45
N ALA A 203 17.06 -9.99 28.92
CA ALA A 203 18.01 -9.22 29.69
C ALA A 203 17.22 -8.37 30.70
N THR A 204 17.11 -8.88 31.92
CA THR A 204 16.63 -8.11 33.06
C THR A 204 17.59 -6.94 33.24
N ALA A 205 17.11 -5.73 32.91
CA ALA A 205 17.76 -4.50 33.29
C ALA A 205 17.94 -4.54 34.82
N ALA A 206 19.18 -4.75 35.26
CA ALA A 206 19.53 -4.76 36.67
C ALA A 206 19.21 -3.37 37.24
N THR A 207 18.28 -3.34 38.19
CA THR A 207 18.14 -2.19 39.10
C THR A 207 19.39 -2.19 39.99
N PRO A 208 20.19 -1.12 40.05
CA PRO A 208 21.31 -1.07 40.98
C PRO A 208 20.78 -1.03 42.41
N ALA A 209 21.32 -1.92 43.25
CA ALA A 209 20.99 -2.02 44.68
C ALA A 209 21.38 -0.74 45.45
N PRO A 210 20.69 -0.40 46.55
CA PRO A 210 21.06 0.74 47.38
C PRO A 210 22.37 0.47 48.15
N THR A 211 23.30 1.42 48.07
CA THR A 211 24.59 1.39 48.79
C THR A 211 24.35 1.42 50.31
N PRO A 212 24.94 0.51 51.10
CA PRO A 212 24.86 0.59 52.55
C PRO A 212 25.78 1.69 53.08
N GLY A 213 25.21 2.62 53.83
CA GLY A 213 25.95 3.65 54.55
C GLY A 213 26.86 3.04 55.62
N PHE A 214 28.08 3.55 55.72
CA PHE A 214 28.92 3.41 56.89
C PHE A 214 29.29 4.81 57.40
N ALA A 215 28.96 5.05 58.66
CA ALA A 215 29.38 6.19 59.44
C ALA A 215 30.87 6.09 59.80
N ALA A 216 31.56 7.22 59.79
CA ALA A 216 32.80 7.42 60.54
C ALA A 216 32.98 8.91 60.85
N TRP A 217 32.84 9.23 62.14
CA TRP A 217 33.32 10.38 62.94
C TRP A 217 33.15 11.80 62.40
#